data_AF-A0A4Z0ABD7-F1
#
_entry.id   AF-A0A4Z0ABD7-F1
#
_cell.length_a   1.000
_cell.length_b   1.000
_cell.length_c   1.000
_cell.angle_alpha   90.00
_cell.angle_beta   90.00
_cell.angle_gamma   90.00
#
_symmetry.space_group_name_H-M   'P 1'
#
loop_
_entity.id
_entity.type
_entity.pdbx_description
1 polymer ?
#
loop_
_entity_poly.entity_id
_entity_poly.type
_entity_poly.pdbx_seq_one_letter_code
_entity_poly.pdbx_strand_id
1 'polypeptide(L)'
;MSGPTSFKSLRLSQVDYDRHMQSQSSYAQDTLKCDENAPELKITAESEEAKEVLRESSGVEDQDWILVPYDPRDSTELIMQRVEGVIRIPQKHWKLAGNGRVFRSHKDLAFLGYFGRSQTESINAILLPKSDVNGYIAANRMTKDWMRFPHKPSAASELPVNPHARAQALFPLLDTADSPHWAEYIAHRQAAEACIDDAFEELECDENVENAAYRKMIRAATLKSLCGENDLKEEERKKIADAVVNVSLWTNHGGFEMRDVYVITRIHSLVAPKSVDMHLTYHYRTRLSSVEYYYTLGFRINATPVPPLEDIPRRSNEVVFVHTGQGWRTFGWFCLGHRRTEHSACLVSRFDLQEVHDALFGPVETGKLGERVSLRGTAKLMLASVGFEFDIALDEEDKAKNGDGHTVNDGARLCLSARKPGISAAYLRTICGIPPLEDDDAEWHSQVATRTSDDEYGYGSDDDGYGHGSQDGECIVA
;
A
#
# COMPACT_ATOMS: atom_id res chain seq x y z
N MET A 1 22.54 6.47 34.56
CA MET A 1 21.50 6.99 33.65
C MET A 1 22.08 8.20 32.96
N SER A 2 22.53 8.05 31.73
CA SER A 2 22.95 9.16 30.87
C SER A 2 21.69 9.98 30.55
N GLY A 3 21.73 11.29 30.78
CA GLY A 3 20.66 12.19 30.37
C GLY A 3 20.43 12.16 28.86
N PRO A 4 19.30 12.72 28.37
CA PRO A 4 19.06 12.82 26.94
C PRO A 4 20.20 13.60 26.28
N THR A 5 20.86 12.96 25.32
CA THR A 5 21.93 13.55 24.51
C THR A 5 21.31 14.64 23.62
N SER A 6 21.70 15.91 23.79
CA SER A 6 21.15 16.99 22.95
C SER A 6 21.65 16.87 21.50
N PHE A 7 20.88 17.37 20.54
CA PHE A 7 21.22 17.24 19.13
C PHE A 7 22.59 17.86 18.81
N LYS A 8 22.91 19.02 19.40
CA LYS A 8 24.20 19.69 19.26
C LYS A 8 25.38 18.84 19.73
N SER A 9 25.21 18.08 20.81
CA SER A 9 26.28 17.25 21.37
C SER A 9 26.70 16.07 20.48
N LEU A 10 25.93 15.79 19.41
CA LEU A 10 26.23 14.77 18.42
C LEU A 10 27.17 15.27 17.30
N ARG A 11 27.49 16.57 17.28
CA ARG A 11 28.40 17.18 16.30
C ARG A 11 29.83 16.69 16.52
N LEU A 12 30.40 16.13 15.47
CA LEU A 12 31.76 15.62 15.46
C LEU A 12 32.76 16.76 15.26
N SER A 13 33.94 16.60 15.86
CA SER A 13 35.11 17.39 15.47
C SER A 13 35.45 17.11 14.00
N GLN A 14 36.18 18.01 13.34
CA GLN A 14 36.60 17.77 11.95
C GLN A 14 37.35 16.43 11.81
N VAL A 15 38.27 16.16 12.73
CA VAL A 15 39.10 14.94 12.71
C VAL A 15 38.25 13.68 12.90
N ASP A 16 37.26 13.73 13.78
CA ASP A 16 36.37 12.58 14.01
C ASP A 16 35.37 12.40 12.86
N TYR A 17 34.94 13.50 12.24
CA TYR A 17 34.12 13.46 11.02
C TYR A 17 34.88 12.85 9.85
N ASP A 18 36.13 13.26 9.62
CA ASP A 18 36.96 12.70 8.55
C ASP A 18 37.17 11.19 8.76
N ARG A 19 37.39 10.76 10.01
CA ARG A 19 37.46 9.33 10.37
C ARG A 19 36.12 8.61 10.14
N HIS A 20 35.01 9.25 10.47
CA HIS A 20 33.67 8.73 10.22
C HIS A 20 33.44 8.49 8.73
N MET A 21 33.76 9.48 7.89
CA MET A 21 33.61 9.37 6.43
C MET A 21 34.52 8.30 5.82
N GLN A 22 35.76 8.16 6.30
CA GLN A 22 36.67 7.09 5.88
C GLN A 22 36.12 5.69 6.23
N SER A 23 35.37 5.56 7.33
CA SER A 23 34.77 4.27 7.73
C SER A 23 33.52 3.90 6.91
N GLN A 24 32.86 4.85 6.24
CA GLN A 24 31.73 4.60 5.35
C GLN A 24 32.15 4.26 3.91
N SER A 25 33.40 3.81 3.73
CA SER A 25 34.16 3.54 2.49
C SER A 25 33.49 2.60 1.47
N SER A 26 32.50 3.11 0.74
CA SER A 26 32.11 2.63 -0.59
C SER A 26 31.67 3.75 -1.56
N TYR A 27 31.50 4.98 -1.09
CA TYR A 27 31.01 6.09 -1.90
C TYR A 27 32.17 6.87 -2.51
N ALA A 28 32.20 7.00 -3.83
CA ALA A 28 33.19 7.82 -4.53
C ALA A 28 33.00 9.29 -4.15
N GLN A 29 33.98 9.91 -3.47
CA GLN A 29 33.93 11.32 -3.10
C GLN A 29 33.67 12.27 -4.30
N ASP A 30 33.92 11.82 -5.52
CA ASP A 30 33.61 12.55 -6.75
C ASP A 30 32.11 12.73 -7.01
N THR A 31 31.22 11.89 -6.46
CA THR A 31 29.76 12.08 -6.61
C THR A 31 29.19 13.21 -5.75
N LEU A 32 29.98 13.76 -4.82
CA LEU A 32 29.57 14.88 -3.97
C LEU A 32 29.83 16.26 -4.60
N LYS A 33 30.60 16.33 -5.69
CA LYS A 33 30.90 17.60 -6.37
C LYS A 33 29.75 17.99 -7.29
N CYS A 34 29.15 19.14 -7.03
CA CYS A 34 28.27 19.83 -7.98
C CYS A 34 29.08 20.81 -8.83
N ASP A 35 28.54 21.19 -9.98
CA ASP A 35 29.06 22.33 -10.78
C ASP A 35 29.09 23.60 -9.91
N GLU A 36 30.03 24.50 -10.17
CA GLU A 36 30.11 25.82 -9.51
C GLU A 36 28.83 26.64 -9.74
N ASN A 37 28.07 26.33 -10.79
CA ASN A 37 26.79 26.98 -11.12
C ASN A 37 25.56 26.18 -10.69
N ALA A 38 25.73 25.14 -9.86
CA ALA A 38 24.61 24.33 -9.40
C ALA A 38 23.64 25.15 -8.53
N PRO A 39 22.33 24.89 -8.61
CA PRO A 39 21.37 25.52 -7.72
C PRO A 39 21.66 25.15 -6.26
N GLU A 40 21.30 26.06 -5.35
CA GLU A 40 21.51 25.87 -3.91
C GLU A 40 20.18 25.64 -3.19
N LEU A 41 20.19 24.65 -2.31
CA LEU A 41 19.13 24.35 -1.38
C LEU A 41 19.39 25.08 -0.06
N LYS A 42 18.44 25.88 0.39
CA LYS A 42 18.50 26.53 1.70
C LYS A 42 18.00 25.57 2.78
N ILE A 43 18.87 25.23 3.71
CA ILE A 43 18.56 24.35 4.84
C ILE A 43 18.28 25.22 6.07
N THR A 44 17.06 25.16 6.60
CA THR A 44 16.62 25.86 7.81
C THR A 44 16.32 24.87 8.93
N ALA A 45 15.90 25.34 10.10
CA ALA A 45 15.44 24.48 11.20
C ALA A 45 14.27 25.11 11.96
N GLU A 46 13.38 24.28 12.49
CA GLU A 46 12.27 24.72 13.35
C GLU A 46 12.64 24.68 14.83
N SER A 47 13.34 23.62 15.27
CA SER A 47 13.75 23.49 16.67
C SER A 47 15.00 24.30 16.99
N GLU A 48 15.01 24.89 18.19
CA GLU A 48 16.13 25.75 18.64
C GLU A 48 17.46 24.99 18.69
N GLU A 49 17.45 23.70 19.03
CA GLU A 49 18.66 22.86 19.02
C GLU A 49 19.25 22.74 17.61
N ALA A 50 18.42 22.54 16.58
CA ALA A 50 18.88 22.46 15.20
C ALA A 50 19.30 23.84 14.66
N LYS A 51 18.60 24.93 15.02
CA LYS A 51 19.02 26.29 14.67
C LYS A 51 20.38 26.66 15.25
N GLU A 52 20.68 26.22 16.47
CA GLU A 52 22.00 26.43 17.08
C GLU A 52 23.11 25.73 16.27
N VAL A 53 22.86 24.49 15.82
CA VAL A 53 23.80 23.77 14.94
C VAL A 53 23.99 24.49 13.60
N LEU A 54 22.91 25.00 13.00
CA LEU A 54 22.99 25.72 11.73
C LEU A 54 23.76 27.04 11.86
N ARG A 55 23.54 27.82 12.93
CA ARG A 55 24.34 29.03 13.23
C ARG A 55 25.82 28.74 13.39
N GLU A 56 26.17 27.66 14.09
CA GLU A 56 27.57 27.27 14.24
C GLU A 56 28.20 26.76 12.93
N SER A 57 27.38 26.26 12.00
CA SER A 57 27.85 25.70 10.72
C SER A 57 27.93 26.74 9.61
N SER A 58 27.07 27.76 9.63
CA SER A 58 27.07 28.85 8.65
C SER A 58 28.29 29.76 8.81
N GLY A 59 28.82 29.88 10.04
CA GLY A 59 29.93 30.78 10.35
C GLY A 59 29.56 32.26 10.33
N VAL A 60 28.26 32.57 10.21
CA VAL A 60 27.72 33.94 10.17
C VAL A 60 26.82 34.13 11.38
N GLU A 61 27.06 35.21 12.13
CA GLU A 61 26.26 35.59 13.30
C GLU A 61 24.79 35.78 12.88
N ASP A 62 23.86 35.24 13.68
CA ASP A 62 22.41 35.25 13.46
C ASP A 62 21.89 34.55 12.19
N GLN A 63 22.73 33.78 11.47
CA GLN A 63 22.29 32.99 10.33
C GLN A 63 21.93 31.56 10.73
N ASP A 64 20.64 31.28 10.91
CA ASP A 64 20.08 29.97 11.28
C ASP A 64 19.81 29.03 10.09
N TRP A 65 20.55 29.22 9.00
CA TRP A 65 20.46 28.41 7.79
C TRP A 65 21.81 28.24 7.09
N ILE A 66 21.91 27.19 6.27
CA ILE A 66 23.05 26.94 5.38
C ILE A 66 22.56 26.78 3.93
N LEU A 67 23.45 26.98 2.97
CA LEU A 67 23.20 26.69 1.55
C LEU A 67 23.99 25.43 1.18
N VAL A 68 23.34 24.54 0.46
CA VAL A 68 23.95 23.29 0.00
C VAL A 68 23.68 23.14 -1.49
N PRO A 69 24.70 23.02 -2.34
CA PRO A 69 24.51 22.84 -3.77
C PRO A 69 23.91 21.46 -4.08
N TYR A 70 23.14 21.39 -5.16
CA TYR A 70 22.55 20.15 -5.64
C TYR A 70 22.38 20.09 -7.16
N ASP A 71 22.39 18.88 -7.72
CA ASP A 71 21.92 18.54 -9.07
C ASP A 71 20.49 17.96 -8.94
N PRO A 72 19.55 18.31 -9.84
CA PRO A 72 18.22 17.70 -9.85
C PRO A 72 18.21 16.16 -9.91
N ARG A 73 19.29 15.54 -10.40
CA ARG A 73 19.47 14.07 -10.45
C ARG A 73 20.07 13.49 -9.16
N ASP A 74 20.39 14.32 -8.17
CA ASP A 74 20.84 13.83 -6.87
C ASP A 74 19.73 13.05 -6.18
N SER A 75 20.12 12.08 -5.36
CA SER A 75 19.24 11.52 -4.34
C SER A 75 19.22 12.38 -3.08
N THR A 76 18.14 12.26 -2.31
CA THR A 76 18.02 12.88 -0.98
C THR A 76 19.20 12.50 -0.09
N GLU A 77 19.73 11.28 -0.21
CA GLU A 77 20.90 10.78 0.50
C GLU A 77 22.15 11.56 0.14
N LEU A 78 22.37 11.87 -1.14
CA LEU A 78 23.50 12.71 -1.56
C LEU A 78 23.39 14.12 -0.95
N ILE A 79 22.20 14.71 -0.94
CA ILE A 79 21.97 16.00 -0.24
C ILE A 79 22.24 15.87 1.24
N MET A 80 21.72 14.82 1.87
CA MET A 80 21.91 14.57 3.28
C MET A 80 23.40 14.38 3.61
N GLN A 81 24.18 13.77 2.73
CA GLN A 81 25.64 13.64 2.85
C GLN A 81 26.35 15.00 2.75
N ARG A 82 25.93 15.88 1.81
CA ARG A 82 26.49 17.23 1.70
C ARG A 82 26.15 18.08 2.92
N VAL A 83 24.90 18.03 3.40
CA VAL A 83 24.47 18.67 4.64
C VAL A 83 25.26 18.13 5.83
N GLU A 84 25.44 16.80 5.92
CA GLU A 84 26.28 16.16 6.95
C GLU A 84 27.71 16.70 6.92
N GLY A 85 28.29 16.93 5.75
CA GLY A 85 29.61 17.56 5.60
C GLY A 85 29.70 18.96 6.21
N VAL A 86 28.62 19.72 6.17
CA VAL A 86 28.56 21.08 6.73
C VAL A 86 28.26 21.05 8.24
N ILE A 87 27.27 20.28 8.68
CA ILE A 87 26.84 20.27 10.09
C ILE A 87 27.64 19.31 10.97
N ARG A 88 28.36 18.35 10.36
CA ARG A 88 29.17 17.31 11.01
C ARG A 88 28.43 16.45 12.02
N ILE A 89 27.13 16.24 11.81
CA ILE A 89 26.30 15.33 12.60
C ILE A 89 25.92 14.15 11.70
N PRO A 90 26.20 12.90 12.08
CA PRO A 90 25.87 11.74 11.26
C PRO A 90 24.38 11.66 10.89
N GLN A 91 24.08 11.36 9.62
CA GLN A 91 22.72 11.22 9.08
C GLN A 91 21.77 10.32 9.89
N LYS A 92 22.31 9.37 10.64
CA LYS A 92 21.51 8.51 11.51
C LYS A 92 20.84 9.26 12.66
N HIS A 93 21.08 10.56 12.85
CA HIS A 93 20.51 11.35 13.95
C HIS A 93 19.47 12.39 13.51
N TRP A 94 19.26 12.57 12.21
CA TRP A 94 18.37 13.59 11.67
C TRP A 94 17.77 13.18 10.32
N LYS A 95 16.84 13.99 9.82
CA LYS A 95 16.19 13.87 8.52
C LYS A 95 16.02 15.26 7.88
N LEU A 96 15.83 15.30 6.56
CA LEU A 96 15.36 16.50 5.88
C LEU A 96 13.85 16.45 5.70
N ALA A 97 13.23 17.62 5.72
CA ALA A 97 11.83 17.80 5.38
C ALA A 97 11.61 19.02 4.49
N GLY A 98 10.46 19.11 3.85
CA GLY A 98 10.05 20.26 3.05
C GLY A 98 8.66 20.03 2.48
N ASN A 99 7.93 21.13 2.22
CA ASN A 99 6.54 21.07 1.74
C ASN A 99 5.63 20.15 2.60
N GLY A 100 5.84 20.18 3.91
CA GLY A 100 5.09 19.40 4.89
C GLY A 100 5.45 17.91 4.96
N ARG A 101 6.54 17.46 4.33
CA ARG A 101 6.93 16.04 4.24
C ARG A 101 8.34 15.80 4.72
N VAL A 102 8.60 14.62 5.26
CA VAL A 102 9.96 14.16 5.60
C VAL A 102 10.52 13.38 4.41
N PHE A 103 11.67 13.79 3.90
CA PHE A 103 12.28 13.16 2.73
C PHE A 103 12.91 11.80 3.09
N ARG A 104 12.72 10.81 2.21
CA ARG A 104 13.35 9.49 2.32
C ARG A 104 14.71 9.51 1.66
N SER A 105 15.70 8.92 2.32
CA SER A 105 17.10 9.02 1.91
C SER A 105 17.36 8.54 0.48
N HIS A 106 16.75 7.47 0.00
CA HIS A 106 17.06 6.90 -1.32
C HIS A 106 16.27 7.49 -2.51
N LYS A 107 15.56 8.61 -2.34
CA LYS A 107 14.70 9.18 -3.41
C LYS A 107 15.42 10.26 -4.22
N ASP A 108 15.36 10.19 -5.55
CA ASP A 108 15.91 11.24 -6.41
C ASP A 108 15.08 12.52 -6.32
N LEU A 109 15.78 13.66 -6.27
CA LEU A 109 15.18 14.97 -6.12
C LEU A 109 14.27 15.33 -7.28
N ALA A 110 14.61 14.93 -8.51
CA ALA A 110 13.78 15.16 -9.69
C ALA A 110 12.35 14.62 -9.53
N PHE A 111 12.17 13.56 -8.73
CA PHE A 111 10.86 12.96 -8.48
C PHE A 111 10.11 13.61 -7.33
N LEU A 112 10.79 14.40 -6.49
CA LEU A 112 10.13 15.22 -5.51
C LEU A 112 9.59 16.45 -6.24
N GLY A 113 8.27 16.51 -6.50
CA GLY A 113 7.64 17.66 -7.18
C GLY A 113 7.93 19.03 -6.53
N TYR A 114 8.44 19.01 -5.30
CA TYR A 114 9.04 20.16 -4.61
C TYR A 114 10.24 20.78 -5.35
N PHE A 115 11.07 19.97 -5.99
CA PHE A 115 12.28 20.37 -6.73
C PHE A 115 12.05 20.59 -8.23
N GLY A 116 10.95 20.07 -8.79
CA GLY A 116 10.60 20.20 -10.21
C GLY A 116 9.97 21.55 -10.62
N ARG A 117 9.67 22.45 -9.67
CA ARG A 117 9.07 23.76 -9.99
C ARG A 117 10.12 24.70 -10.59
N SER A 118 9.71 25.58 -11.51
CA SER A 118 10.56 26.65 -12.02
C SER A 118 11.02 27.54 -10.86
N GLN A 119 12.28 27.45 -10.48
CA GLN A 119 12.83 28.12 -9.31
C GLN A 119 13.12 29.59 -9.61
N THR A 120 12.21 30.46 -9.20
CA THR A 120 12.50 31.90 -9.05
C THR A 120 13.12 32.22 -7.67
N GLU A 121 13.02 31.28 -6.73
CA GLU A 121 13.52 31.40 -5.36
C GLU A 121 14.23 30.10 -4.95
N SER A 122 15.19 30.20 -4.03
CA SER A 122 15.87 29.04 -3.44
C SER A 122 14.86 28.14 -2.73
N ILE A 123 14.97 26.84 -3.00
CA ILE A 123 14.18 25.81 -2.34
C ILE A 123 14.57 25.76 -0.85
N ASN A 124 13.60 25.57 0.04
CA ASN A 124 13.81 25.52 1.49
C ASN A 124 13.58 24.11 2.06
N ALA A 125 14.63 23.42 2.49
CA ALA A 125 14.49 22.20 3.27
C ALA A 125 14.73 22.48 4.77
N ILE A 126 14.11 21.69 5.62
CA ILE A 126 14.16 21.79 7.07
C ILE A 126 15.01 20.63 7.62
N LEU A 127 16.02 20.96 8.40
CA LEU A 127 16.80 20.01 9.19
C LEU A 127 15.99 19.60 10.42
N LEU A 128 15.63 18.32 10.51
CA LEU A 128 14.85 17.76 11.61
C LEU A 128 15.67 16.76 12.42
N PRO A 129 15.94 17.02 13.71
CA PRO A 129 16.39 15.98 14.63
C PRO A 129 15.42 14.79 14.62
N LYS A 130 15.92 13.56 14.79
CA LYS A 130 15.06 12.36 14.79
C LYS A 130 13.97 12.39 15.86
N SER A 131 14.21 13.06 16.99
CA SER A 131 13.21 13.28 18.04
C SER A 131 12.00 14.08 17.57
N ASP A 132 12.20 14.96 16.58
CA ASP A 132 11.24 15.97 16.17
C ASP A 132 10.40 15.51 14.98
N VAL A 133 10.85 14.47 14.26
CA VAL A 133 10.21 13.89 13.06
C VAL A 133 8.73 13.59 13.29
N ASN A 134 8.38 12.91 14.38
CA ASN A 134 6.98 12.55 14.66
C ASN A 134 6.11 13.78 14.93
N GLY A 135 6.66 14.79 15.60
CA GLY A 135 5.98 16.07 15.85
C GLY A 135 5.75 16.84 14.55
N TYR A 136 6.77 16.88 13.69
CA TYR A 136 6.69 17.52 12.38
C TYR A 136 5.65 16.86 11.48
N ILE A 137 5.66 15.53 11.35
CA ILE A 137 4.67 14.77 10.57
C ILE A 137 3.26 15.04 11.10
N ALA A 138 3.07 15.03 12.43
CA ALA A 138 1.76 15.29 13.02
C ALA A 138 1.25 16.72 12.75
N ALA A 139 2.15 17.72 12.75
CA ALA A 139 1.80 19.13 12.53
C ALA A 139 1.58 19.49 11.05
N ASN A 140 2.27 18.79 10.15
CA ASN A 140 2.27 19.07 8.71
C ASN A 140 1.50 18.04 7.87
N ARG A 141 0.86 17.06 8.52
CA ARG A 141 0.02 16.06 7.85
C ARG A 141 -0.99 16.80 6.98
N MET A 142 -0.86 16.67 5.66
CA MET A 142 -1.87 17.20 4.74
C MET A 142 -3.22 16.59 5.13
N THR A 143 -4.30 17.36 4.98
CA THR A 143 -5.66 16.84 5.20
C THR A 143 -5.79 15.51 4.48
N LYS A 144 -6.43 14.54 5.14
CA LYS A 144 -6.61 13.17 4.65
C LYS A 144 -7.53 13.17 3.42
N ASP A 145 -7.05 13.71 2.30
CA ASP A 145 -7.80 13.90 1.05
C ASP A 145 -8.21 12.56 0.42
N TRP A 146 -7.61 11.46 0.91
CA TRP A 146 -7.98 10.09 0.61
C TRP A 146 -9.25 9.62 1.33
N MET A 147 -9.66 10.25 2.43
CA MET A 147 -10.96 9.98 3.09
C MET A 147 -12.11 10.59 2.28
N ARG A 148 -13.20 9.84 2.08
CA ARG A 148 -14.41 10.27 1.34
C ARG A 148 -15.48 10.84 2.26
N PHE A 149 -15.47 10.44 3.52
CA PHE A 149 -16.36 10.88 4.57
C PHE A 149 -15.65 11.97 5.38
N PRO A 150 -16.17 13.21 5.40
CA PRO A 150 -15.57 14.31 6.13
C PRO A 150 -15.80 14.14 7.63
N HIS A 151 -15.06 13.22 8.25
CA HIS A 151 -15.00 13.08 9.69
C HIS A 151 -13.93 14.01 10.22
N LYS A 152 -14.32 15.02 11.00
CA LYS A 152 -13.36 15.88 11.70
C LYS A 152 -13.12 15.26 13.08
N PRO A 153 -12.02 14.50 13.29
CA PRO A 153 -11.74 13.92 14.59
C PRO A 153 -11.58 15.02 15.63
N SER A 154 -12.09 14.78 16.84
CA SER A 154 -11.86 15.67 17.99
C SER A 154 -10.37 15.88 18.24
N ALA A 155 -10.00 17.04 18.77
CA ALA A 155 -8.61 17.29 19.16
C ALA A 155 -8.15 16.25 20.18
N ALA A 156 -6.86 15.88 20.17
CA ALA A 156 -6.34 14.85 21.07
C ALA A 156 -6.62 15.15 22.56
N SER A 157 -6.67 16.42 22.94
CA SER A 157 -7.00 16.90 24.29
C SER A 157 -8.47 16.72 24.69
N GLU A 158 -9.36 16.49 23.73
CA GLU A 158 -10.82 16.36 23.91
C GLU A 158 -11.27 14.89 23.83
N LEU A 159 -10.36 13.96 23.57
CA LEU A 159 -10.70 12.56 23.40
C LEU A 159 -11.11 11.90 24.72
N PRO A 160 -12.25 11.17 24.74
CA PRO A 160 -12.66 10.41 25.93
C PRO A 160 -11.60 9.41 26.40
N VAL A 161 -11.55 9.16 27.71
CA VAL A 161 -10.69 8.12 28.31
C VAL A 161 -11.22 6.71 28.00
N ASN A 162 -12.55 6.55 27.95
CA ASN A 162 -13.18 5.29 27.59
C ASN A 162 -12.84 4.93 26.13
N PRO A 163 -12.21 3.76 25.85
CA PRO A 163 -11.77 3.41 24.51
C PRO A 163 -12.88 3.34 23.47
N HIS A 164 -14.08 2.92 23.85
CA HIS A 164 -15.22 2.83 22.93
C HIS A 164 -15.71 4.22 22.51
N ALA A 165 -15.93 5.12 23.48
CA ALA A 165 -16.28 6.52 23.20
C ALA A 165 -15.17 7.24 22.43
N ARG A 166 -13.90 6.94 22.71
CA ARG A 166 -12.76 7.45 21.96
C ARG A 166 -12.78 6.97 20.51
N ALA A 167 -13.10 5.70 20.26
CA ALA A 167 -13.20 5.17 18.91
C ALA A 167 -14.33 5.85 18.12
N GLN A 168 -15.48 6.11 18.74
CA GLN A 168 -16.60 6.85 18.14
C GLN A 168 -16.24 8.31 17.82
N ALA A 169 -15.39 8.95 18.64
CA ALA A 169 -14.90 10.30 18.36
C ALA A 169 -13.87 10.33 17.22
N LEU A 170 -13.05 9.28 17.09
CA LEU A 170 -11.98 9.19 16.09
C LEU A 170 -12.45 8.71 14.72
N PHE A 171 -13.46 7.85 14.68
CA PHE A 171 -13.88 7.15 13.46
C PHE A 171 -15.39 7.22 13.26
N PRO A 172 -15.87 7.16 12.00
CA PRO A 172 -17.29 7.23 11.70
C PRO A 172 -17.98 5.87 11.91
N LEU A 173 -17.96 5.38 13.15
CA LEU A 173 -18.57 4.11 13.54
C LEU A 173 -20.10 4.15 13.47
N LEU A 174 -20.73 2.98 13.31
CA LEU A 174 -22.18 2.80 13.22
C LEU A 174 -22.60 1.69 14.17
N ASP A 175 -23.75 1.82 14.84
CA ASP A 175 -24.39 0.73 15.61
C ASP A 175 -23.46 -0.11 16.50
N THR A 176 -22.50 0.53 17.17
CA THR A 176 -21.37 -0.17 17.79
C THR A 176 -21.77 -1.11 18.93
N ALA A 177 -21.18 -2.30 18.96
CA ALA A 177 -21.27 -3.27 20.05
C ALA A 177 -20.29 -2.97 21.18
N ASP A 178 -20.65 -3.38 22.40
CA ASP A 178 -19.76 -3.36 23.55
C ASP A 178 -18.63 -4.39 23.37
N SER A 179 -17.40 -3.97 23.63
CA SER A 179 -16.23 -4.86 23.54
C SER A 179 -15.05 -4.32 24.35
N PRO A 180 -14.23 -5.20 24.97
CA PRO A 180 -13.01 -4.76 25.64
C PRO A 180 -11.90 -4.36 24.65
N HIS A 181 -12.03 -4.69 23.36
CA HIS A 181 -10.95 -4.55 22.37
C HIS A 181 -10.91 -3.19 21.64
N TRP A 182 -11.74 -2.21 22.03
CA TRP A 182 -11.77 -0.91 21.36
C TRP A 182 -10.44 -0.15 21.42
N ALA A 183 -9.64 -0.34 22.47
CA ALA A 183 -8.32 0.28 22.56
C ALA A 183 -7.35 -0.27 21.48
N GLU A 184 -7.33 -1.59 21.31
CA GLU A 184 -6.52 -2.27 20.29
C GLU A 184 -7.02 -1.92 18.88
N TYR A 185 -8.34 -1.80 18.70
CA TYR A 185 -8.93 -1.35 17.44
C TYR A 185 -8.44 0.05 17.05
N ILE A 186 -8.44 1.01 17.99
CA ILE A 186 -7.92 2.36 17.73
C ILE A 186 -6.46 2.28 17.28
N ALA A 187 -5.61 1.58 18.04
CA ALA A 187 -4.19 1.47 17.74
C ALA A 187 -3.94 0.88 16.34
N HIS A 188 -4.62 -0.21 16.01
CA HIS A 188 -4.41 -0.89 14.73
C HIS A 188 -5.05 -0.19 13.54
N ARG A 189 -6.20 0.47 13.72
CA ARG A 189 -6.78 1.30 12.67
C ARG A 189 -5.91 2.52 12.39
N GLN A 190 -5.42 3.22 13.42
CA GLN A 190 -4.49 4.34 13.22
C GLN A 190 -3.18 3.90 12.57
N ALA A 191 -2.66 2.72 12.92
CA ALA A 191 -1.48 2.17 12.26
C ALA A 191 -1.74 1.88 10.77
N ALA A 192 -2.88 1.28 10.43
CA ALA A 192 -3.23 1.01 9.04
C ALA A 192 -3.46 2.32 8.24
N GLU A 193 -4.12 3.33 8.85
CA GLU A 193 -4.27 4.65 8.23
C GLU A 193 -2.93 5.38 8.06
N ALA A 194 -1.98 5.19 8.98
CA ALA A 194 -0.62 5.71 8.83
C ALA A 194 0.10 5.09 7.63
N CYS A 195 -0.07 3.79 7.34
CA CYS A 195 0.47 3.18 6.12
C CYS A 195 -0.06 3.85 4.84
N ILE A 196 -1.33 4.28 4.82
CA ILE A 196 -1.87 5.05 3.71
C ILE A 196 -1.24 6.42 3.63
N ASP A 197 -1.15 7.14 4.75
CA ASP A 197 -0.59 8.48 4.75
C ASP A 197 0.87 8.47 4.27
N ASP A 198 1.68 7.55 4.79
CA ASP A 198 3.06 7.34 4.35
C ASP A 198 3.12 7.04 2.85
N ALA A 199 2.19 6.23 2.33
CA ALA A 199 2.15 5.92 0.91
C ALA A 199 1.66 7.10 0.07
N PHE A 200 0.64 7.87 0.49
CA PHE A 200 0.17 9.07 -0.23
C PHE A 200 1.23 10.17 -0.25
N GLU A 201 2.05 10.27 0.79
CA GLU A 201 3.24 11.10 0.78
C GLU A 201 4.23 10.66 -0.34
N GLU A 202 4.33 9.36 -0.64
CA GLU A 202 5.09 8.84 -1.78
C GLU A 202 4.41 9.02 -3.15
N LEU A 203 3.08 9.10 -3.20
CA LEU A 203 2.29 9.14 -4.46
C LEU A 203 2.39 10.47 -5.22
N GLU A 204 2.78 11.56 -4.57
CA GLU A 204 3.00 12.84 -5.26
C GLU A 204 4.39 12.92 -5.91
N CYS A 205 5.16 11.82 -5.88
CA CYS A 205 6.35 11.67 -6.69
C CYS A 205 5.98 11.00 -8.02
N ASP A 206 6.44 11.54 -9.16
CA ASP A 206 6.05 11.11 -10.51
C ASP A 206 6.29 9.61 -10.82
N GLU A 207 7.17 8.93 -10.07
CA GLU A 207 7.42 7.49 -10.24
C GLU A 207 6.28 6.59 -9.73
N ASN A 208 5.39 7.10 -8.88
CA ASN A 208 4.30 6.33 -8.27
C ASN A 208 2.91 6.71 -8.79
N VAL A 209 2.84 7.40 -9.95
CA VAL A 209 1.56 7.75 -10.61
C VAL A 209 0.68 6.51 -10.81
N GLU A 210 1.30 5.38 -11.09
CA GLU A 210 0.69 4.05 -11.25
C GLU A 210 0.01 3.55 -9.96
N ASN A 211 0.77 3.50 -8.86
CA ASN A 211 0.24 3.18 -7.54
C ASN A 211 -0.87 4.18 -7.12
N ALA A 212 -0.73 5.46 -7.47
CA ALA A 212 -1.74 6.48 -7.19
C ALA A 212 -3.04 6.22 -7.96
N ALA A 213 -2.93 5.90 -9.25
CA ALA A 213 -4.06 5.55 -10.08
C ALA A 213 -4.78 4.30 -9.54
N TYR A 214 -4.03 3.27 -9.16
CA TYR A 214 -4.59 2.05 -8.58
C TYR A 214 -5.29 2.31 -7.23
N ARG A 215 -4.70 3.14 -6.35
CA ARG A 215 -5.37 3.56 -5.10
C ARG A 215 -6.65 4.33 -5.36
N LYS A 216 -6.66 5.27 -6.31
CA LYS A 216 -7.86 6.00 -6.74
C LYS A 216 -8.92 5.06 -7.31
N MET A 217 -8.50 4.02 -8.03
CA MET A 217 -9.38 2.98 -8.56
C MET A 217 -10.03 2.16 -7.43
N ILE A 218 -9.26 1.60 -6.50
CA ILE A 218 -9.81 0.94 -5.29
C ILE A 218 -10.78 1.90 -4.59
N ARG A 219 -10.40 3.18 -4.52
CA ARG A 219 -11.20 4.19 -3.84
C ARG A 219 -12.58 4.38 -4.48
N ALA A 220 -12.63 4.43 -5.80
CA ALA A 220 -13.86 4.56 -6.57
C ALA A 220 -14.69 3.26 -6.57
N ALA A 221 -14.04 2.12 -6.78
CA ALA A 221 -14.67 0.80 -6.84
C ALA A 221 -15.39 0.49 -5.52
N THR A 222 -14.75 0.72 -4.37
CA THR A 222 -15.35 0.48 -3.04
C THR A 222 -16.60 1.33 -2.81
N LEU A 223 -16.59 2.60 -3.25
CA LEU A 223 -17.77 3.46 -3.15
C LEU A 223 -18.92 2.97 -4.04
N LYS A 224 -18.61 2.55 -5.28
CA LYS A 224 -19.60 2.04 -6.24
C LYS A 224 -20.13 0.64 -5.87
N SER A 225 -19.33 -0.18 -5.19
CA SER A 225 -19.68 -1.56 -4.86
C SER A 225 -20.99 -1.70 -4.07
N LEU A 226 -21.32 -0.68 -3.27
CA LEU A 226 -22.53 -0.64 -2.45
C LEU A 226 -23.69 0.13 -3.12
N CYS A 227 -23.53 0.59 -4.36
CA CYS A 227 -24.64 1.09 -5.15
C CYS A 227 -25.58 -0.08 -5.49
N GLY A 228 -26.89 0.16 -5.31
CA GLY A 228 -27.93 -0.87 -5.49
C GLY A 228 -28.36 -1.56 -4.20
N GLU A 229 -27.73 -1.28 -3.05
CA GLU A 229 -28.28 -1.65 -1.74
C GLU A 229 -29.39 -0.67 -1.38
N ASN A 230 -30.64 -1.14 -1.31
CA ASN A 230 -31.84 -0.29 -1.23
C ASN A 230 -31.94 0.48 0.09
N ASP A 231 -31.43 -0.09 1.20
CA ASP A 231 -31.62 0.45 2.55
C ASP A 231 -30.39 1.20 3.10
N LEU A 232 -29.35 1.38 2.27
CA LEU A 232 -28.09 2.00 2.68
C LEU A 232 -28.01 3.46 2.22
N LYS A 233 -27.93 4.38 3.19
CA LYS A 233 -27.82 5.82 2.87
C LYS A 233 -26.47 6.12 2.22
N GLU A 234 -26.42 7.18 1.41
CA GLU A 234 -25.16 7.63 0.78
C GLU A 234 -24.06 7.92 1.80
N GLU A 235 -24.42 8.50 2.94
CA GLU A 235 -23.49 8.76 4.04
C GLU A 235 -22.86 7.47 4.57
N GLU A 236 -23.66 6.42 4.77
CA GLU A 236 -23.20 5.13 5.28
C GLU A 236 -22.31 4.41 4.26
N ARG A 237 -22.64 4.50 2.97
CA ARG A 237 -21.76 4.03 1.89
C ARG A 237 -20.39 4.68 1.94
N LYS A 238 -20.33 6.01 2.15
CA LYS A 238 -19.05 6.73 2.29
C LYS A 238 -18.28 6.28 3.53
N LYS A 239 -18.95 6.07 4.66
CA LYS A 239 -18.33 5.55 5.90
C LYS A 239 -17.75 4.15 5.71
N ILE A 240 -18.47 3.25 5.02
CA ILE A 240 -17.99 1.89 4.74
C ILE A 240 -16.81 1.93 3.77
N ALA A 241 -16.89 2.71 2.70
CA ALA A 241 -15.79 2.85 1.74
C ALA A 241 -14.51 3.43 2.39
N ASP A 242 -14.65 4.29 3.39
CA ASP A 242 -13.54 4.83 4.19
C ASP A 242 -13.00 3.89 5.25
N ALA A 243 -13.74 2.84 5.60
CA ALA A 243 -13.24 1.79 6.45
C ALA A 243 -12.28 0.84 5.70
N VAL A 244 -12.22 0.93 4.37
CA VAL A 244 -11.25 0.20 3.54
C VAL A 244 -9.93 0.97 3.49
N VAL A 245 -8.90 0.35 4.04
CA VAL A 245 -7.56 0.92 4.18
C VAL A 245 -6.57 0.10 3.34
N ASN A 246 -5.81 0.75 2.47
CA ASN A 246 -4.74 0.10 1.70
C ASN A 246 -3.46 0.00 2.55
N VAL A 247 -3.14 -1.21 3.00
CA VAL A 247 -2.02 -1.47 3.90
C VAL A 247 -0.72 -1.63 3.13
N SER A 248 -0.77 -2.33 2.00
CA SER A 248 0.37 -2.58 1.13
C SER A 248 -0.11 -2.53 -0.32
N LEU A 249 0.62 -1.84 -1.18
CA LEU A 249 0.35 -1.80 -2.61
C LEU A 249 1.66 -1.66 -3.36
N TRP A 250 1.82 -2.52 -4.34
CA TRP A 250 2.86 -2.44 -5.33
C TRP A 250 2.25 -2.81 -6.69
N THR A 251 2.42 -1.93 -7.68
CA THR A 251 2.04 -2.17 -9.07
C THR A 251 3.25 -2.08 -9.97
N ASN A 252 3.19 -2.80 -11.10
CA ASN A 252 4.16 -2.68 -12.19
C ASN A 252 3.39 -2.69 -13.51
N HIS A 253 3.71 -1.76 -14.40
CA HIS A 253 3.03 -1.61 -15.68
C HIS A 253 3.91 -2.00 -16.87
N GLY A 254 3.24 -2.32 -17.98
CA GLY A 254 3.84 -2.63 -19.26
C GLY A 254 3.26 -1.78 -20.37
N GLY A 255 3.67 -0.52 -20.45
CA GLY A 255 3.01 0.43 -21.35
C GLY A 255 1.64 0.80 -20.81
N PHE A 256 0.56 0.39 -21.49
CA PHE A 256 -0.82 0.74 -21.10
C PHE A 256 -1.52 -0.30 -20.22
N GLU A 257 -0.89 -1.45 -19.95
CA GLU A 257 -1.50 -2.57 -19.23
C GLU A 257 -0.80 -2.84 -17.90
N MET A 258 -1.58 -3.27 -16.91
CA MET A 258 -1.05 -3.77 -15.66
C MET A 258 -0.30 -5.08 -15.88
N ARG A 259 0.95 -5.14 -15.44
CA ARG A 259 1.73 -6.39 -15.45
C ARG A 259 1.65 -7.10 -14.12
N ASP A 260 1.92 -6.40 -13.04
CA ASP A 260 1.92 -6.99 -11.71
C ASP A 260 1.11 -6.12 -10.76
N VAL A 261 0.31 -6.76 -9.91
CA VAL A 261 -0.29 -6.12 -8.74
C VAL A 261 -0.04 -7.00 -7.55
N TYR A 262 0.42 -6.38 -6.48
CA TYR A 262 0.40 -6.92 -5.15
C TYR A 262 -0.31 -5.92 -4.26
N VAL A 263 -1.45 -6.30 -3.68
CA VAL A 263 -2.20 -5.41 -2.80
C VAL A 263 -2.72 -6.16 -1.59
N ILE A 264 -2.54 -5.56 -0.41
CA ILE A 264 -3.20 -5.92 0.84
C ILE A 264 -4.05 -4.73 1.27
N THR A 265 -5.33 -4.97 1.48
CA THR A 265 -6.23 -4.00 2.09
C THR A 265 -6.86 -4.57 3.35
N ARG A 266 -7.27 -3.67 4.24
CA ARG A 266 -8.00 -4.00 5.46
C ARG A 266 -9.33 -3.28 5.45
N ILE A 267 -10.41 -4.02 5.61
CA ILE A 267 -11.74 -3.49 5.81
C ILE A 267 -12.00 -3.49 7.32
N HIS A 268 -12.01 -2.33 7.94
CA HIS A 268 -12.34 -2.19 9.36
C HIS A 268 -13.86 -2.31 9.54
N SER A 269 -14.30 -3.07 10.54
CA SER A 269 -15.71 -3.06 10.91
C SER A 269 -16.10 -1.69 11.47
N LEU A 270 -17.32 -1.25 11.14
CA LEU A 270 -17.91 -0.04 11.70
C LEU A 270 -18.69 -0.30 13.00
N VAL A 271 -19.01 -1.57 13.27
CA VAL A 271 -19.90 -1.96 14.39
C VAL A 271 -19.16 -2.67 15.52
N ALA A 272 -17.98 -3.23 15.27
CA ALA A 272 -17.23 -4.01 16.24
C ALA A 272 -15.71 -3.81 16.07
N PRO A 273 -14.89 -4.14 17.08
CA PRO A 273 -13.43 -4.12 16.94
C PRO A 273 -12.93 -5.35 16.16
N LYS A 274 -13.40 -5.50 14.93
CA LYS A 274 -13.06 -6.57 13.98
C LYS A 274 -12.56 -5.95 12.68
N SER A 275 -11.92 -6.77 11.85
CA SER A 275 -11.55 -6.37 10.49
C SER A 275 -11.46 -7.58 9.58
N VAL A 276 -11.44 -7.33 8.28
CA VAL A 276 -11.17 -8.34 7.27
C VAL A 276 -10.03 -7.86 6.40
N ASP A 277 -8.95 -8.62 6.36
CA ASP A 277 -7.86 -8.39 5.43
C ASP A 277 -8.19 -9.05 4.09
N MET A 278 -7.87 -8.36 3.01
CA MET A 278 -8.01 -8.81 1.64
C MET A 278 -6.65 -8.74 0.97
N HIS A 279 -6.34 -9.72 0.12
CA HIS A 279 -5.10 -9.73 -0.63
C HIS A 279 -5.29 -10.22 -2.05
N LEU A 280 -4.68 -9.50 -2.98
CA LEU A 280 -4.57 -9.88 -4.38
C LEU A 280 -3.10 -9.92 -4.79
N THR A 281 -2.72 -11.01 -5.46
CA THR A 281 -1.57 -11.02 -6.37
C THR A 281 -2.10 -11.24 -7.78
N TYR A 282 -1.69 -10.39 -8.71
CA TYR A 282 -2.01 -10.47 -10.14
C TYR A 282 -0.71 -10.37 -10.94
N HIS A 283 -0.63 -11.17 -12.00
CA HIS A 283 0.47 -11.15 -12.95
C HIS A 283 -0.06 -11.37 -14.37
N TYR A 284 0.35 -10.53 -15.31
CA TYR A 284 0.06 -10.65 -16.73
C TYR A 284 1.24 -10.17 -17.56
N ARG A 285 1.79 -11.06 -18.40
CA ARG A 285 2.87 -10.72 -19.32
C ARG A 285 2.75 -11.50 -20.62
N THR A 286 2.58 -10.76 -21.71
CA THR A 286 2.69 -11.31 -23.07
C THR A 286 4.16 -11.37 -23.48
N ARG A 287 4.64 -12.57 -23.82
CA ARG A 287 5.97 -12.84 -24.39
C ARG A 287 5.83 -13.17 -25.87
N LEU A 288 6.96 -13.29 -26.57
CA LEU A 288 6.98 -13.60 -28.01
C LEU A 288 6.21 -14.90 -28.36
N SER A 289 6.29 -15.92 -27.50
CA SER A 289 5.68 -17.24 -27.73
C SER A 289 4.75 -17.72 -26.61
N SER A 290 4.65 -16.99 -25.49
CA SER A 290 3.87 -17.40 -24.32
C SER A 290 3.10 -16.24 -23.69
N VAL A 291 2.10 -16.56 -22.90
CA VAL A 291 1.38 -15.60 -22.05
C VAL A 291 1.48 -16.13 -20.63
N GLU A 292 2.08 -15.35 -19.75
CA GLU A 292 2.10 -15.59 -18.31
C GLU A 292 0.91 -14.84 -17.73
N TYR A 293 -0.07 -15.56 -17.19
CA TYR A 293 -1.26 -14.93 -16.64
C TYR A 293 -1.76 -15.73 -15.44
N TYR A 294 -1.78 -15.09 -14.28
CA TYR A 294 -2.40 -15.64 -13.08
C TYR A 294 -2.88 -14.54 -12.14
N TYR A 295 -3.86 -14.87 -11.31
CA TYR A 295 -4.17 -14.10 -10.11
C TYR A 295 -4.63 -15.02 -8.98
N THR A 296 -4.48 -14.55 -7.75
CA THR A 296 -5.02 -15.19 -6.56
C THR A 296 -5.53 -14.14 -5.59
N LEU A 297 -6.76 -14.36 -5.13
CA LEU A 297 -7.46 -13.53 -4.18
C LEU A 297 -7.74 -14.34 -2.93
N GLY A 298 -7.46 -13.77 -1.77
CA GLY A 298 -7.79 -14.37 -0.48
C GLY A 298 -8.16 -13.34 0.55
N PHE A 299 -8.69 -13.82 1.65
CA PHE A 299 -9.18 -13.01 2.76
C PHE A 299 -8.81 -13.63 4.10
N ARG A 300 -8.76 -12.80 5.14
CA ARG A 300 -8.55 -13.22 6.53
C ARG A 300 -9.45 -12.43 7.45
N ILE A 301 -10.27 -13.13 8.23
CA ILE A 301 -11.16 -12.51 9.22
C ILE A 301 -10.40 -12.36 10.54
N ASN A 302 -10.28 -11.12 11.00
CA ASN A 302 -9.66 -10.79 12.28
C ASN A 302 -10.77 -10.57 13.32
N ALA A 303 -11.10 -11.63 14.07
CA ALA A 303 -12.13 -11.59 15.11
C ALA A 303 -11.74 -10.70 16.32
N THR A 304 -10.45 -10.46 16.49
CA THR A 304 -9.87 -9.47 17.40
C THR A 304 -8.99 -8.52 16.61
N PRO A 305 -8.77 -7.28 17.07
CA PRO A 305 -7.85 -6.37 16.42
C PRO A 305 -6.44 -6.97 16.36
N VAL A 306 -5.79 -6.84 15.21
CA VAL A 306 -4.41 -7.28 14.99
C VAL A 306 -3.66 -6.19 14.23
N PRO A 307 -2.31 -6.14 14.31
CA PRO A 307 -1.51 -5.22 13.49
C PRO A 307 -1.80 -5.37 11.98
N PRO A 308 -1.67 -4.28 11.20
CA PRO A 308 -1.68 -4.39 9.73
C PRO A 308 -0.56 -5.31 9.26
N LEU A 309 -0.84 -6.11 8.23
CA LEU A 309 0.17 -6.94 7.56
C LEU A 309 0.65 -6.23 6.30
N GLU A 310 1.94 -5.94 6.21
CA GLU A 310 2.56 -5.36 5.03
C GLU A 310 2.86 -6.41 3.95
N ASP A 311 2.99 -7.68 4.34
CA ASP A 311 3.22 -8.81 3.45
C ASP A 311 2.45 -10.06 3.92
N ILE A 312 2.11 -10.93 2.97
CA ILE A 312 1.62 -12.27 3.26
C ILE A 312 2.82 -13.17 3.56
N PRO A 313 2.78 -13.93 4.67
CA PRO A 313 3.77 -14.96 4.92
C PRO A 313 3.66 -16.07 3.86
N ARG A 314 4.46 -15.94 2.81
CA ARG A 314 4.46 -16.86 1.67
C ARG A 314 4.95 -18.23 2.11
N ARG A 315 4.07 -19.23 1.99
CA ARG A 315 4.44 -20.65 2.15
C ARG A 315 4.76 -21.34 0.83
N SER A 316 4.24 -20.81 -0.28
CA SER A 316 4.42 -21.32 -1.62
C SER A 316 4.30 -20.20 -2.64
N ASN A 317 5.00 -20.35 -3.77
CA ASN A 317 4.84 -19.50 -4.94
C ASN A 317 3.71 -19.99 -5.87
N GLU A 318 3.13 -21.15 -5.57
CA GLU A 318 2.00 -21.66 -6.33
C GLU A 318 0.72 -20.90 -6.00
N VAL A 319 0.08 -20.40 -7.04
CA VAL A 319 -1.14 -19.57 -7.00
C VAL A 319 -2.23 -20.17 -6.09
N VAL A 320 -2.37 -21.51 -6.10
CA VAL A 320 -3.38 -22.26 -5.35
C VAL A 320 -3.11 -22.29 -3.84
N PHE A 321 -1.84 -22.13 -3.43
CA PHE A 321 -1.41 -22.32 -2.04
C PHE A 321 -1.06 -21.01 -1.31
N VAL A 322 -1.19 -19.86 -1.98
CA VAL A 322 -0.87 -18.54 -1.39
C VAL A 322 -1.64 -18.28 -0.10
N HIS A 323 -2.92 -18.70 -0.01
CA HIS A 323 -3.81 -18.44 1.13
C HIS A 323 -4.11 -19.66 1.98
N THR A 324 -3.09 -20.43 2.37
CA THR A 324 -3.25 -21.70 3.13
C THR A 324 -2.76 -21.66 4.59
N GLY A 325 -2.51 -20.48 5.15
CA GLY A 325 -1.94 -20.36 6.50
C GLY A 325 -2.37 -19.11 7.25
N GLN A 326 -2.19 -19.13 8.57
CA GLN A 326 -2.41 -17.98 9.46
C GLN A 326 -3.80 -17.32 9.35
N GLY A 327 -4.83 -18.15 9.17
CA GLY A 327 -6.21 -17.69 9.06
C GLY A 327 -6.60 -17.15 7.68
N TRP A 328 -5.67 -17.09 6.72
CA TRP A 328 -6.00 -16.80 5.33
C TRP A 328 -6.83 -17.93 4.73
N ARG A 329 -7.81 -17.55 3.92
CA ARG A 329 -8.65 -18.42 3.12
C ARG A 329 -8.65 -17.92 1.68
N THR A 330 -8.67 -18.84 0.73
CA THR A 330 -8.72 -18.52 -0.69
C THR A 330 -10.14 -18.09 -1.07
N PHE A 331 -10.27 -16.93 -1.71
CA PHE A 331 -11.52 -16.50 -2.33
C PHE A 331 -11.67 -17.14 -3.71
N GLY A 332 -10.65 -16.95 -4.56
CA GLY A 332 -10.60 -17.49 -5.90
C GLY A 332 -9.26 -17.23 -6.57
N TRP A 333 -8.97 -18.00 -7.60
CA TRP A 333 -7.71 -17.90 -8.34
C TRP A 333 -7.86 -18.35 -9.79
N PHE A 334 -6.93 -17.92 -10.60
CA PHE A 334 -6.81 -18.26 -12.01
C PHE A 334 -5.33 -18.39 -12.38
N CYS A 335 -4.99 -19.32 -13.27
CA CYS A 335 -3.70 -19.34 -13.96
C CYS A 335 -3.80 -19.99 -15.35
N LEU A 336 -2.89 -19.60 -16.24
CA LEU A 336 -2.63 -20.32 -17.48
C LEU A 336 -1.58 -21.41 -17.24
N GLY A 337 -1.97 -22.65 -17.52
CA GLY A 337 -1.08 -23.81 -17.55
C GLY A 337 -0.33 -23.93 -18.88
N HIS A 338 0.33 -25.08 -19.06
CA HIS A 338 1.00 -25.41 -20.32
C HIS A 338 -0.01 -25.38 -21.48
N ARG A 339 0.43 -24.96 -22.69
CA ARG A 339 -0.44 -24.80 -23.88
C ARG A 339 -1.64 -23.85 -23.69
N ARG A 340 -1.57 -22.91 -22.74
CA ARG A 340 -2.63 -21.92 -22.46
C ARG A 340 -3.94 -22.55 -21.98
N THR A 341 -3.86 -23.71 -21.32
CA THR A 341 -5.02 -24.27 -20.63
C THR A 341 -5.37 -23.41 -19.42
N GLU A 342 -6.62 -22.96 -19.34
CA GLU A 342 -7.10 -22.16 -18.22
C GLU A 342 -7.42 -23.07 -17.02
N HIS A 343 -6.82 -22.74 -15.87
CA HIS A 343 -7.14 -23.35 -14.58
C HIS A 343 -7.64 -22.28 -13.64
N SER A 344 -8.73 -22.56 -12.95
CA SER A 344 -9.30 -21.60 -12.02
C SER A 344 -10.23 -22.28 -11.02
N ALA A 345 -10.44 -21.61 -9.89
CA ALA A 345 -11.46 -22.00 -8.92
C ALA A 345 -11.93 -20.79 -8.12
N CYS A 346 -13.23 -20.76 -7.81
CA CYS A 346 -13.83 -19.89 -6.80
C CYS A 346 -14.14 -20.77 -5.58
N LEU A 347 -13.47 -20.52 -4.45
CA LEU A 347 -13.52 -21.40 -3.27
C LEU A 347 -14.30 -20.79 -2.11
N VAL A 348 -14.69 -19.52 -2.21
CA VAL A 348 -15.49 -18.84 -1.18
C VAL A 348 -16.88 -19.47 -1.08
N SER A 349 -17.27 -19.90 0.11
CA SER A 349 -18.61 -20.43 0.36
C SER A 349 -19.58 -19.36 0.84
N ARG A 350 -20.88 -19.69 0.87
CA ARG A 350 -21.89 -18.86 1.54
C ARG A 350 -21.57 -18.63 3.02
N PHE A 351 -21.04 -19.67 3.69
CA PHE A 351 -20.66 -19.57 5.10
C PHE A 351 -19.51 -18.58 5.29
N ASP A 352 -18.49 -18.63 4.42
CA ASP A 352 -17.39 -17.67 4.44
C ASP A 352 -17.87 -16.24 4.26
N LEU A 353 -18.75 -16.00 3.27
CA LEU A 353 -19.33 -14.67 3.06
C LEU A 353 -20.16 -14.20 4.25
N GLN A 354 -20.90 -15.10 4.91
CA GLN A 354 -21.66 -14.76 6.11
C GLN A 354 -20.72 -14.39 7.27
N GLU A 355 -19.61 -15.11 7.48
CA GLU A 355 -18.63 -14.76 8.52
C GLU A 355 -17.99 -13.40 8.26
N VAL A 356 -17.67 -13.08 6.99
CA VAL A 356 -17.17 -11.76 6.60
C VAL A 356 -18.22 -10.68 6.84
N HIS A 357 -19.46 -10.93 6.41
CA HIS A 357 -20.59 -10.02 6.60
C HIS A 357 -20.77 -9.69 8.10
N ASP A 358 -20.86 -10.71 8.95
CA ASP A 358 -21.07 -10.55 10.38
C ASP A 358 -19.87 -9.90 11.07
N ALA A 359 -18.66 -10.13 10.57
CA ALA A 359 -17.47 -9.47 11.08
C ALA A 359 -17.47 -7.96 10.76
N LEU A 360 -17.92 -7.56 9.57
CA LEU A 360 -17.86 -6.18 9.11
C LEU A 360 -19.08 -5.35 9.53
N PHE A 361 -20.28 -5.91 9.39
CA PHE A 361 -21.56 -5.22 9.54
C PHE A 361 -22.38 -5.67 10.75
N GLY A 362 -21.95 -6.75 11.42
CA GLY A 362 -22.69 -7.37 12.51
C GLY A 362 -23.76 -8.35 12.00
N PRO A 363 -24.43 -9.07 12.91
CA PRO A 363 -25.49 -10.00 12.55
C PRO A 363 -26.66 -9.27 11.87
N VAL A 364 -27.45 -10.04 11.11
CA VAL A 364 -28.68 -9.56 10.46
C VAL A 364 -29.76 -9.34 11.52
N GLU A 365 -29.77 -8.14 12.09
CA GLU A 365 -30.73 -7.68 13.10
C GLU A 365 -31.52 -6.48 12.59
N THR A 366 -32.83 -6.45 12.89
CA THR A 366 -33.72 -5.42 12.37
C THR A 366 -33.28 -4.00 12.76
N GLY A 367 -33.13 -3.15 11.74
CA GLY A 367 -32.70 -1.75 11.87
C GLY A 367 -31.19 -1.57 12.07
N LYS A 368 -30.39 -2.63 12.05
CA LYS A 368 -28.92 -2.58 12.16
C LYS A 368 -28.25 -2.57 10.80
N LEU A 369 -26.96 -2.24 10.78
CA LEU A 369 -26.17 -2.22 9.55
C LEU A 369 -26.17 -3.58 8.83
N GLY A 370 -26.07 -4.68 9.57
CA GLY A 370 -26.07 -6.04 9.00
C GLY A 370 -27.36 -6.46 8.30
N GLU A 371 -28.51 -5.84 8.57
CA GLU A 371 -29.73 -6.08 7.77
C GLU A 371 -29.69 -5.31 6.43
N ARG A 372 -29.03 -4.16 6.42
CA ARG A 372 -29.06 -3.19 5.32
C ARG A 372 -27.96 -3.39 4.29
N VAL A 373 -27.00 -4.25 4.59
CA VAL A 373 -25.96 -4.69 3.65
C VAL A 373 -26.18 -6.16 3.35
N SER A 374 -26.42 -6.49 2.09
CA SER A 374 -26.61 -7.89 1.70
C SER A 374 -25.29 -8.67 1.60
N LEU A 375 -25.38 -10.01 1.51
CA LEU A 375 -24.23 -10.85 1.15
C LEU A 375 -23.65 -10.48 -0.23
N ARG A 376 -24.51 -10.03 -1.15
CA ARG A 376 -24.12 -9.49 -2.46
C ARG A 376 -23.26 -8.24 -2.29
N GLY A 377 -23.73 -7.26 -1.54
CA GLY A 377 -22.97 -6.05 -1.21
C GLY A 377 -21.63 -6.37 -0.52
N THR A 378 -21.62 -7.37 0.35
CA THR A 378 -20.40 -7.88 1.01
C THR A 378 -19.38 -8.42 0.00
N ALA A 379 -19.81 -9.32 -0.90
CA ALA A 379 -18.93 -9.87 -1.93
C ALA A 379 -18.39 -8.78 -2.87
N LYS A 380 -19.25 -7.85 -3.30
CA LYS A 380 -18.85 -6.69 -4.12
C LYS A 380 -17.81 -5.82 -3.40
N LEU A 381 -18.00 -5.54 -2.11
CA LEU A 381 -17.05 -4.75 -1.31
C LEU A 381 -15.70 -5.46 -1.16
N MET A 382 -15.70 -6.77 -0.91
CA MET A 382 -14.46 -7.57 -0.83
C MET A 382 -13.65 -7.46 -2.13
N LEU A 383 -14.29 -7.65 -3.28
CA LEU A 383 -13.64 -7.53 -4.59
C LEU A 383 -13.16 -6.10 -4.85
N ALA A 384 -14.02 -5.11 -4.62
CA ALA A 384 -13.70 -3.72 -4.84
C ALA A 384 -12.56 -3.22 -3.94
N SER A 385 -12.41 -3.79 -2.75
CA SER A 385 -11.34 -3.42 -1.81
C SER A 385 -9.93 -3.72 -2.32
N VAL A 386 -9.77 -4.61 -3.28
CA VAL A 386 -8.48 -4.91 -3.95
C VAL A 386 -8.44 -4.39 -5.39
N GLY A 387 -9.47 -3.66 -5.82
CA GLY A 387 -9.54 -3.02 -7.13
C GLY A 387 -10.37 -3.77 -8.18
N PHE A 388 -11.11 -4.82 -7.79
CA PHE A 388 -12.00 -5.53 -8.72
C PHE A 388 -13.37 -4.86 -8.69
N GLU A 389 -13.63 -4.02 -9.69
CA GLU A 389 -14.98 -3.49 -9.92
C GLU A 389 -15.84 -4.61 -10.50
N PHE A 390 -16.73 -5.14 -9.66
CA PHE A 390 -17.51 -6.34 -9.96
C PHE A 390 -18.97 -6.14 -9.57
N ASP A 391 -19.87 -6.40 -10.50
CA ASP A 391 -21.30 -6.39 -10.27
C ASP A 391 -21.87 -7.81 -10.28
N ILE A 392 -22.90 -8.03 -9.49
CA ILE A 392 -23.63 -9.29 -9.39
C ILE A 392 -25.08 -8.93 -9.62
N ALA A 393 -25.63 -9.23 -10.79
CA ALA A 393 -26.99 -8.85 -11.10
C ALA A 393 -28.02 -9.66 -10.27
N LEU A 394 -29.09 -9.00 -9.83
CA LEU A 394 -30.23 -9.62 -9.12
C LEU A 394 -31.19 -10.34 -10.07
N ASP A 395 -31.35 -9.80 -11.27
CA ASP A 395 -32.22 -10.26 -12.34
C ASP A 395 -31.70 -9.74 -13.69
N GLU A 396 -32.38 -10.07 -14.79
CA GLU A 396 -31.99 -9.64 -16.14
C GLU A 396 -32.10 -8.12 -16.35
N GLU A 397 -33.01 -7.44 -15.65
CA GLU A 397 -33.15 -5.98 -15.73
C GLU A 397 -31.95 -5.29 -15.06
N ASP A 398 -31.55 -5.78 -13.89
CA ASP A 398 -30.35 -5.34 -13.17
C ASP A 398 -29.08 -5.61 -13.99
N LYS A 399 -28.98 -6.79 -14.63
CA LYS A 399 -27.88 -7.14 -15.55
C LYS A 399 -27.79 -6.17 -16.73
N ALA A 400 -28.93 -5.85 -17.37
CA ALA A 400 -28.94 -4.91 -18.49
C ALA A 400 -28.53 -3.49 -18.08
N LYS A 401 -28.84 -3.08 -16.84
CA LYS A 401 -28.59 -1.73 -16.35
C LYS A 401 -27.19 -1.54 -15.77
N ASN A 402 -26.73 -2.49 -14.97
CA ASN A 402 -25.54 -2.38 -14.14
C ASN A 402 -24.42 -3.33 -14.56
N GLY A 403 -24.71 -4.29 -15.45
CA GLY A 403 -23.77 -5.32 -15.88
C GLY A 403 -23.80 -6.54 -14.96
N ASP A 404 -22.99 -7.54 -15.33
CA ASP A 404 -22.86 -8.77 -14.57
C ASP A 404 -21.46 -9.35 -14.69
N GLY A 405 -20.70 -9.32 -13.59
CA GLY A 405 -19.30 -9.68 -13.55
C GLY A 405 -18.35 -8.48 -13.48
N HIS A 406 -17.12 -8.71 -13.93
CA HIS A 406 -16.07 -7.71 -13.91
C HIS A 406 -16.35 -6.58 -14.91
N THR A 407 -16.29 -5.34 -14.43
CA THR A 407 -16.34 -4.15 -15.27
C THR A 407 -14.92 -3.67 -15.53
N VAL A 408 -14.54 -3.54 -16.81
CA VAL A 408 -13.21 -3.02 -17.17
C VAL A 408 -13.08 -1.59 -16.64
N ASN A 409 -12.18 -1.40 -15.68
CA ASN A 409 -11.82 -0.08 -15.22
C ASN A 409 -10.72 0.50 -16.11
N ASP A 410 -11.02 1.59 -16.81
CA ASP A 410 -10.11 2.24 -17.78
C ASP A 410 -8.78 2.69 -17.17
N GLY A 411 -8.72 2.88 -15.84
CA GLY A 411 -7.54 3.37 -15.14
C GLY A 411 -6.40 2.36 -15.00
N ALA A 412 -6.69 1.16 -14.48
CA ALA A 412 -5.67 0.13 -14.21
C ALA A 412 -5.69 -1.03 -15.22
N ARG A 413 -6.78 -1.24 -15.98
CA ARG A 413 -6.91 -2.25 -17.04
C ARG A 413 -6.40 -3.64 -16.63
N LEU A 414 -6.91 -4.18 -15.52
CA LEU A 414 -6.70 -5.57 -15.18
C LEU A 414 -7.35 -6.46 -16.25
N CYS A 415 -6.57 -7.33 -16.87
CA CYS A 415 -7.09 -8.31 -17.82
C CYS A 415 -7.68 -9.46 -17.01
N LEU A 416 -8.97 -9.39 -16.70
CA LEU A 416 -9.70 -10.43 -15.94
C LEU A 416 -10.64 -11.28 -16.81
N SER A 417 -10.72 -10.96 -18.11
CA SER A 417 -11.49 -11.71 -19.09
C SER A 417 -10.81 -13.06 -19.37
N ALA A 418 -11.47 -14.15 -18.98
CA ALA A 418 -11.08 -15.52 -19.29
C ALA A 418 -12.33 -16.33 -19.63
N ARG A 419 -12.19 -17.44 -20.36
CA ARG A 419 -13.32 -18.34 -20.62
C ARG A 419 -13.79 -19.00 -19.31
N LYS A 420 -12.85 -19.28 -18.41
CA LYS A 420 -13.04 -19.82 -17.06
C LYS A 420 -12.48 -18.89 -16.00
N PRO A 421 -13.17 -17.78 -15.68
CA PRO A 421 -12.69 -16.89 -14.64
C PRO A 421 -12.72 -17.61 -13.28
N GLY A 422 -11.71 -17.37 -12.44
CA GLY A 422 -11.70 -17.87 -11.06
C GLY A 422 -12.73 -17.23 -10.16
N ILE A 423 -13.43 -16.19 -10.64
CA ILE A 423 -14.52 -15.50 -9.94
C ILE A 423 -15.60 -15.21 -10.97
N SER A 424 -16.78 -15.83 -10.83
CA SER A 424 -17.91 -15.66 -11.75
C SER A 424 -19.15 -15.12 -11.02
N ALA A 425 -19.94 -14.29 -11.70
CA ALA A 425 -21.13 -13.69 -11.11
C ALA A 425 -22.21 -14.75 -10.83
N ALA A 426 -22.36 -15.75 -11.70
CA ALA A 426 -23.25 -16.89 -11.51
C ALA A 426 -22.98 -17.66 -10.20
N TYR A 427 -21.70 -17.95 -9.93
CA TYR A 427 -21.31 -18.61 -8.68
C TYR A 427 -21.60 -17.71 -7.47
N LEU A 428 -21.24 -16.42 -7.56
CA LEU A 428 -21.50 -15.46 -6.49
C LEU A 428 -23.01 -15.28 -6.21
N ARG A 429 -23.87 -15.24 -7.23
CA ARG A 429 -25.33 -15.27 -7.08
C ARG A 429 -25.77 -16.47 -6.25
N THR A 430 -25.29 -17.66 -6.61
CA THR A 430 -25.66 -18.91 -5.94
C THR A 430 -25.33 -18.88 -4.46
N ILE A 431 -24.11 -18.47 -4.09
CA ILE A 431 -23.71 -18.40 -2.68
C ILE A 431 -24.40 -17.24 -1.94
N CYS A 432 -24.78 -16.17 -2.63
CA CYS A 432 -25.60 -15.09 -2.08
C CYS A 432 -27.10 -15.46 -1.96
N GLY A 433 -27.52 -16.60 -2.53
CA GLY A 433 -28.94 -17.01 -2.57
C GLY A 433 -29.80 -16.21 -3.55
N ILE A 434 -29.18 -15.63 -4.57
CA ILE A 434 -29.85 -14.94 -5.68
C ILE A 434 -30.20 -15.99 -6.75
N PRO A 435 -31.41 -15.96 -7.34
CA PRO A 435 -31.77 -16.85 -8.43
C PRO A 435 -30.81 -16.75 -9.63
N PRO A 436 -30.54 -17.85 -10.34
CA PRO A 436 -29.71 -17.82 -11.55
C PRO A 436 -30.39 -17.03 -12.67
N LEU A 437 -29.56 -16.45 -13.54
CA LEU A 437 -29.95 -15.76 -14.78
C LEU A 437 -30.06 -16.75 -15.95
N GLU A 438 -30.61 -16.31 -17.09
CA GLU A 438 -30.87 -17.18 -18.25
C GLU A 438 -29.59 -17.82 -18.81
N ASP A 439 -28.47 -17.08 -18.76
CA ASP A 439 -27.16 -17.50 -19.27
C ASP A 439 -26.27 -18.17 -18.20
N ASP A 440 -26.79 -18.41 -16.99
CA ASP A 440 -25.99 -19.02 -15.92
C ASP A 440 -25.81 -20.51 -16.18
N ASP A 441 -24.65 -20.87 -16.73
CA ASP A 441 -24.26 -22.28 -16.92
C ASP A 441 -24.20 -23.02 -15.57
N ALA A 442 -25.05 -24.04 -15.39
CA ALA A 442 -25.05 -24.88 -14.18
C ALA A 442 -23.73 -25.67 -13.98
N GLU A 443 -22.87 -25.75 -14.99
CA GLU A 443 -21.65 -26.57 -14.97
C GLU A 443 -20.53 -25.99 -14.09
N TRP A 444 -20.58 -24.69 -13.78
CA TRP A 444 -19.59 -24.00 -12.92
C TRP A 444 -19.53 -24.55 -11.49
N HIS A 445 -20.60 -25.20 -11.01
CA HIS A 445 -20.66 -25.76 -9.66
C HIS A 445 -19.75 -26.96 -9.40
N SER A 446 -19.18 -27.58 -10.45
CA SER A 446 -18.48 -28.86 -10.36
C SER A 446 -16.95 -28.78 -10.41
N GLN A 447 -16.35 -27.65 -10.79
CA GLN A 447 -14.90 -27.53 -10.97
C GLN A 447 -14.19 -27.07 -9.68
N VAL A 448 -14.33 -27.84 -8.61
CA VAL A 448 -13.30 -27.85 -7.55
C VAL A 448 -12.17 -28.71 -8.08
N ALA A 449 -11.24 -28.10 -8.80
CA ALA A 449 -10.12 -28.80 -9.40
C ALA A 449 -9.25 -29.44 -8.30
N THR A 450 -9.44 -30.74 -8.06
CA THR A 450 -8.45 -31.58 -7.41
C THR A 450 -7.29 -31.68 -8.38
N ARG A 451 -6.24 -30.90 -8.12
CA ARG A 451 -4.98 -31.01 -8.84
C ARG A 451 -4.36 -32.35 -8.43
N THR A 452 -4.53 -33.38 -9.26
CA THR A 452 -3.73 -34.60 -9.15
C THR A 452 -2.28 -34.20 -9.38
N SER A 453 -1.41 -34.59 -8.46
CA SER A 453 0.02 -34.26 -8.33
C SER A 453 0.91 -34.67 -9.50
N ASP A 454 0.34 -35.10 -10.62
CA ASP A 454 1.05 -35.88 -11.65
C ASP A 454 1.48 -35.06 -12.86
N ASP A 455 1.22 -33.75 -12.88
CA ASP A 455 1.84 -32.84 -13.85
C ASP A 455 3.25 -32.50 -13.39
N GLU A 456 4.11 -33.50 -13.51
CA GLU A 456 5.54 -33.50 -13.25
C GLU A 456 6.20 -32.32 -13.97
N TYR A 457 6.65 -31.33 -13.20
CA TYR A 457 7.41 -30.17 -13.64
C TYR A 457 8.79 -30.60 -14.17
N GLY A 458 8.82 -31.14 -15.38
CA GLY A 458 10.03 -31.32 -16.16
C GLY A 458 10.57 -29.95 -16.58
N TYR A 459 11.26 -29.27 -15.68
CA TYR A 459 12.18 -28.20 -16.04
C TYR A 459 13.30 -28.84 -16.88
N GLY A 460 13.10 -28.87 -18.20
CA GLY A 460 14.19 -29.01 -19.15
C GLY A 460 15.11 -27.81 -18.93
N SER A 461 16.20 -28.06 -18.20
CA SER A 461 17.34 -27.16 -18.14
C SER A 461 17.90 -27.08 -19.56
N ASP A 462 17.47 -26.08 -20.32
CA ASP A 462 18.17 -25.65 -21.52
C ASP A 462 19.49 -25.04 -21.03
N ASP A 463 20.46 -25.91 -20.78
CA ASP A 463 21.87 -25.63 -20.56
C ASP A 463 22.42 -25.08 -21.88
N ASP A 464 22.30 -23.77 -22.05
CA ASP A 464 22.94 -23.00 -23.10
C ASP A 464 24.45 -23.00 -22.86
N GLY A 465 25.07 -24.07 -23.37
CA GLY A 465 26.51 -24.25 -23.44
C GLY A 465 27.22 -23.03 -24.01
N TYR A 466 27.73 -22.19 -23.11
CA TYR A 466 28.76 -21.23 -23.42
C TYR A 466 30.08 -21.96 -23.62
N GLY A 467 30.52 -21.97 -24.88
CA GLY A 467 31.71 -22.66 -25.36
C GLY A 467 32.96 -22.35 -24.53
N HIS A 468 33.63 -23.43 -24.16
CA HIS A 468 35.04 -23.43 -23.76
C HIS A 468 35.90 -22.84 -24.89
N GLY A 469 36.29 -21.57 -24.72
CA GLY A 469 37.45 -21.02 -25.40
C GLY A 469 38.71 -21.61 -24.76
N SER A 470 39.36 -22.52 -25.50
CA SER A 470 40.73 -22.94 -25.23
C SER A 470 41.65 -21.72 -25.26
N GLN A 471 42.29 -21.41 -24.13
CA GLN A 471 43.54 -20.67 -24.14
C GLN A 471 44.60 -21.50 -23.42
N ASP A 472 45.47 -22.06 -24.25
CA ASP A 472 46.77 -22.59 -23.89
C ASP A 472 47.58 -21.49 -23.19
N GLY A 473 48.13 -21.84 -22.04
CA GLY A 473 49.02 -21.00 -21.25
C GLY A 473 49.87 -21.88 -20.33
N GLU A 474 50.93 -22.42 -20.92
CA GLU A 474 52.03 -23.14 -20.26
C GLU A 474 52.63 -22.41 -19.05
N CYS A 475 53.27 -23.22 -18.17
CA CYS A 475 54.41 -22.89 -17.29
C CYS A 475 54.10 -22.18 -15.95
N ILE A 476 54.64 -22.56 -14.77
CA ILE A 476 55.77 -23.41 -14.36
C ILE A 476 55.52 -23.92 -12.92
N VAL A 477 56.08 -25.10 -12.63
CA VAL A 477 56.28 -25.67 -11.29
C VAL A 477 57.44 -24.98 -10.57
N ALA A 478 57.19 -24.40 -9.39
CA ALA A 478 58.07 -24.38 -8.21
C ALA A 478 57.28 -23.91 -6.99
#